data_AF-A0A504HAS8-F1
#
_entry.id   AF-A0A504HAS8-F1
#
_cell.length_a   1.000
_cell.length_b   1.000
_cell.length_c   1.000
_cell.angle_alpha   90.00
_cell.angle_beta   90.00
_cell.angle_gamma   90.00
#
_symmetry.space_group_name_H-M   'P 1'
#
loop_
_entity.id
_entity.type
_entity.pdbx_description
1 polymer ?
#
loop_
_entity_poly.entity_id
_entity_poly.type
_entity_poly.pdbx_seq_one_letter_code
_entity_poly.pdbx_strand_id
1 'polypeptide(L)' 'MIEYQPRYQTRTDEMVAELRKAAGAAAPMDPKLVIKRKTAEIATAMALLHGGDWRVQVDHHAGMVLVVRR' A
#
# COMPACT_ATOMS: atom_id res chain seq x y z
N MET A 1 -11.13 -16.71 36.86
CA MET A 1 -11.74 -16.68 35.52
C MET A 1 -11.10 -15.50 34.80
N ILE A 2 -10.26 -15.72 33.79
CA ILE A 2 -9.58 -14.63 33.08
C ILE A 2 -10.52 -14.19 31.96
N GLU A 3 -11.06 -12.98 32.05
CA GLU A 3 -11.87 -12.37 30.99
C GLU A 3 -10.96 -12.04 29.80
N TYR A 4 -11.15 -12.75 28.69
CA TYR A 4 -10.51 -12.42 27.42
C TYR A 4 -11.23 -11.21 26.82
N GLN A 5 -10.65 -10.02 26.94
CA GLN A 5 -11.09 -8.84 26.20
C GLN A 5 -10.28 -8.73 24.89
N PRO A 6 -10.94 -8.73 23.72
CA PRO A 6 -10.27 -8.46 22.46
C PRO A 6 -9.65 -7.06 22.48
N ARG A 7 -8.36 -6.97 22.13
CA ARG A 7 -7.60 -5.70 22.11
C ARG A 7 -8.05 -4.72 21.03
N TYR A 8 -8.77 -5.22 20.00
CA TYR A 8 -9.25 -4.48 18.84
C TYR A 8 -10.70 -4.85 18.53
N GLN A 9 -11.50 -3.89 18.05
CA GLN A 9 -12.93 -4.10 17.73
C GLN A 9 -13.12 -4.94 16.46
N THR A 10 -12.23 -4.80 15.47
CA THR A 10 -12.30 -5.54 14.21
C THR A 10 -10.94 -6.07 13.78
N ARG A 11 -10.96 -7.09 12.91
CA ARG A 11 -9.74 -7.64 12.27
C ARG A 11 -9.02 -6.59 11.41
N THR A 12 -9.78 -5.65 10.83
CA THR A 12 -9.22 -4.53 10.07
C THR A 12 -8.43 -3.60 10.99
N ASP A 13 -8.92 -3.31 12.19
CA ASP A 13 -8.22 -2.48 13.16
C ASP A 13 -6.92 -3.13 13.64
N GLU A 14 -6.96 -4.45 13.86
CA GLU A 14 -5.78 -5.24 14.19
C GLU A 14 -4.74 -5.19 13.06
N MET A 15 -5.16 -5.38 11.80
CA MET A 15 -4.28 -5.27 10.64
C MET A 15 -3.66 -3.88 10.50
N VAL A 16 -4.46 -2.82 10.68
CA VAL A 16 -3.98 -1.43 10.60
C VAL A 16 -2.99 -1.15 11.74
N ALA A 17 -3.24 -1.67 12.95
CA ALA A 17 -2.34 -1.53 14.08
C ALA A 17 -1.00 -2.24 13.85
N GLU A 18 -1.02 -3.47 13.32
CA GLU A 18 0.20 -4.21 12.98
C GLU A 18 0.98 -3.54 11.84
N LEU A 19 0.30 -3.03 10.81
CA LEU A 19 0.95 -2.24 9.74
C LEU A 19 1.60 -0.96 10.29
N ARG A 20 0.94 -0.27 11.22
CA ARG A 20 1.49 0.93 11.88
C ARG A 20 2.71 0.59 12.73
N LYS A 21 2.66 -0.52 13.48
CA LYS A 21 3.77 -1.00 14.29
C LYS A 21 4.99 -1.38 13.44
N ALA A 22 4.76 -2.04 12.30
CA ALA A 22 5.81 -2.40 11.36
C ALA A 22 6.45 -1.19 10.65
N ALA A 23 5.68 -0.10 10.45
CA ALA A 23 6.15 1.09 9.74
C ALA A 23 7.06 2.03 10.57
N GLY A 24 7.12 1.87 11.90
CA GLY A 24 7.98 2.70 12.77
C GLY A 24 7.48 4.14 13.01
N ALA A 25 8.16 4.88 13.87
CA ALA A 25 7.74 6.18 14.44
C ALA A 25 7.95 7.42 13.54
N ALA A 26 7.99 7.25 12.21
CA ALA A 26 7.95 8.38 11.30
C ALA A 26 6.50 8.82 11.11
N ALA A 27 6.22 10.13 11.12
CA ALA A 27 4.90 10.66 10.83
C ALA A 27 4.40 10.03 9.50
N PRO A 28 3.29 9.29 9.51
CA PRO A 28 2.91 8.49 8.36
C PRO A 28 2.62 9.44 7.18
N MET A 29 3.43 9.34 6.12
CA MET A 29 3.06 9.91 4.83
C MET A 29 1.71 9.36 4.43
N ASP A 30 0.84 10.19 3.84
CA ASP A 30 -0.46 9.74 3.32
C ASP A 30 -0.25 8.46 2.48
N PRO A 31 -0.83 7.31 2.86
CA PRO A 31 -0.68 6.06 2.13
C PRO A 31 -1.01 6.19 0.64
N LYS A 32 -1.95 7.07 0.28
CA LYS A 32 -2.27 7.35 -1.12
C LYS A 32 -1.09 7.96 -1.87
N LEU A 33 -0.39 8.90 -1.23
CA LEU A 33 0.81 9.51 -1.80
C LEU A 33 1.95 8.50 -1.92
N VAL A 34 2.13 7.63 -0.93
CA VAL A 34 3.14 6.56 -0.95
C VAL A 34 2.88 5.60 -2.11
N ILE A 35 1.63 5.14 -2.29
CA ILE A 35 1.25 4.25 -3.40
C ILE A 35 1.47 4.94 -4.75
N LYS A 36 1.04 6.20 -4.91
CA LYS A 36 1.24 6.97 -6.14
C LYS A 36 2.72 7.12 -6.50
N ARG A 37 3.57 7.42 -5.50
CA ARG A 37 5.02 7.51 -5.71
C ARG A 37 5.62 6.17 -6.13
N LYS A 38 5.35 5.10 -5.38
CA LYS A 38 5.90 3.76 -5.65
C LYS A 38 5.49 3.24 -7.03
N THR A 39 4.25 3.45 -7.42
CA THR A 39 3.77 3.02 -8.74
C THR A 39 4.41 3.79 -9.88
N ALA A 40 4.68 5.10 -9.72
CA ALA A 40 5.45 5.88 -10.69
C ALA A 40 6.91 5.41 -10.78
N GLU A 41 7.54 5.10 -9.65
CA GLU A 41 8.89 4.52 -9.61
C GLU A 41 8.94 3.18 -10.34
N ILE A 42 7.96 2.29 -10.13
CA ILE A 42 7.84 1.02 -10.84
C ILE A 42 7.65 1.25 -12.34
N ALA A 43 6.73 2.11 -12.76
CA ALA A 43 6.51 2.41 -14.18
C ALA A 43 7.80 2.93 -14.86
N THR A 44 8.56 3.77 -14.16
CA THR A 44 9.85 4.28 -14.63
C THR A 44 10.87 3.15 -14.77
N ALA A 45 10.98 2.27 -13.78
CA ALA A 45 11.87 1.11 -13.84
C ALA A 45 11.51 0.18 -15.02
N MET A 46 10.20 -0.06 -15.25
CA MET A 46 9.74 -0.85 -16.39
C MET A 46 10.10 -0.21 -17.74
N ALA A 47 9.98 1.12 -17.86
CA ALA A 47 10.40 1.85 -19.05
C ALA A 47 11.91 1.76 -19.28
N LEU A 48 12.73 1.82 -18.22
CA LEU A 48 14.18 1.67 -18.32
C LEU A 48 14.59 0.25 -18.72
N LEU A 49 13.91 -0.78 -18.22
CA LEU A 49 14.24 -2.17 -18.49
C LEU A 49 13.76 -2.65 -19.87
N HIS A 50 12.59 -2.18 -20.31
CA HIS A 50 11.89 -2.74 -21.48
C HIS A 50 11.59 -1.72 -22.57
N GLY A 51 11.87 -0.43 -22.34
CA GLY A 51 11.52 0.66 -23.23
C GLY A 51 10.01 0.96 -23.27
N GLY A 52 9.68 2.08 -23.92
CA GLY A 52 8.31 2.52 -24.15
C GLY A 52 7.62 3.13 -22.91
N ASP A 53 6.33 3.41 -23.07
CA ASP A 53 5.51 4.06 -22.05
C ASP A 53 4.72 3.04 -21.22
N TRP A 54 4.60 3.33 -19.93
CA TRP A 54 3.93 2.46 -18.97
C TRP A 54 2.83 3.24 -18.24
N ARG A 55 1.64 2.65 -18.17
CA ARG A 55 0.46 3.18 -17.47
C ARG A 55 0.32 2.52 -16.11
N VAL A 56 -0.06 3.33 -15.12
CA VAL A 56 -0.45 2.88 -13.77
C VAL A 56 -1.97 2.95 -13.62
N GLN A 57 -2.56 1.93 -13.01
CA GLN A 57 -3.94 1.95 -12.50
C GLN A 57 -3.95 1.48 -11.04
N VAL A 58 -4.61 2.26 -10.18
CA VAL A 58 -4.82 1.93 -8.76
C VAL A 58 -6.32 1.91 -8.51
N ASP A 59 -6.84 0.76 -8.06
CA ASP A 59 -8.23 0.59 -7.67
C ASP A 59 -8.29 0.21 -6.18
N HIS A 60 -8.75 1.14 -5.35
CA HIS A 60 -8.87 0.94 -3.91
C HIS A 60 -10.10 0.12 -3.51
N HIS A 61 -11.12 0.03 -4.38
CA HIS A 61 -12.31 -0.79 -4.11
C HIS A 61 -12.02 -2.27 -4.42
N ALA A 62 -11.29 -2.54 -5.50
CA ALA A 62 -10.86 -3.89 -5.87
C ALA A 62 -9.60 -4.36 -5.12
N GLY A 63 -8.84 -3.45 -4.52
CA GLY A 63 -7.56 -3.78 -3.86
C GLY A 63 -6.45 -4.13 -4.86
N MET A 64 -6.45 -3.50 -6.04
CA MET A 64 -5.56 -3.82 -7.16
C MET A 64 -4.65 -2.64 -7.52
N VAL A 65 -3.40 -2.96 -7.85
CA VAL A 65 -2.45 -2.05 -8.49
C VAL A 65 -1.92 -2.74 -9.75
N LEU A 66 -2.00 -2.05 -10.89
CA LEU A 66 -1.59 -2.56 -12.18
C LEU A 66 -0.63 -1.57 -12.87
N VAL A 67 0.52 -2.08 -13.33
CA VAL A 67 1.49 -1.34 -14.15
C VAL A 67 1.69 -2.10 -15.45
N VAL A 68 1.28 -1.52 -16.57
CA VAL A 68 1.28 -2.20 -17.89
C VAL A 68 1.78 -1.28 -18.98
N ARG A 69 2.30 -1.87 -20.05
CA ARG A 69 2.70 -1.14 -21.26
C ARG A 69 1.48 -0.45 -21.89
N ARG A 70 1.68 0.77 -22.39
CA ARG A 70 0.65 1.55 -23.07
C ARG A 70 0.43 1.11 -24.52
#